data_AF-A0A933WIG6-F1
#
_entry.id   AF-A0A933WIG6-F1
#
_cell.length_a   1.000
_cell.length_b   1.000
_cell.length_c   1.000
_cell.angle_alpha   90.00
_cell.angle_beta   90.00
_cell.angle_gamma   90.00
#
_symmetry.space_group_name_H-M   'P 1'
#
loop_
_entity.id
_entity.type
_entity.pdbx_description
1 polymer ?
#
loop_
_entity_poly.entity_id
_entity_poly.type
_entity_poly.pdbx_seq_one_letter_code
_entity_poly.pdbx_strand_id
1 'polypeptide(L)'
;MVSRQAATGFTGMGSLKADAFREANAYCMSQNKKLQVVNTNESSPPYVLANFPRVEIQFMCLGEGDVELSRPKLRKEADTVIEVK
;
A
#
# COMPACT_ATOMS: atom_id res chain seq x y z
N MET A 1 2.52 -1.37 -9.25
CA MET A 1 1.63 -0.68 -8.31
C MET A 1 0.32 -1.44 -8.26
N VAL A 2 -0.24 -1.61 -7.07
CA VAL A 2 -1.57 -2.21 -6.85
C VAL A 2 -2.44 -1.16 -6.17
N SER A 3 -3.69 -1.02 -6.62
CA SER A 3 -4.68 -0.13 -6.04
C SER A 3 -5.94 -0.92 -5.73
N ARG A 4 -6.42 -0.80 -4.49
CA ARG A 4 -7.67 -1.43 -4.04
C ARG A 4 -8.59 -0.37 -3.48
N GLN A 5 -9.85 -0.43 -3.87
CA GLN A 5 -10.90 0.46 -3.40
C GLN A 5 -12.00 -0.37 -2.72
N ALA A 6 -12.44 0.10 -1.57
CA ALA A 6 -13.55 -0.50 -0.84
C ALA A 6 -14.89 -0.24 -1.54
N ALA A 7 -15.86 -1.11 -1.26
CA ALA A 7 -17.26 -0.94 -1.65
C ALA A 7 -18.14 -0.65 -0.42
N THR A 8 -19.42 -0.39 -0.64
CA THR A 8 -20.42 -0.24 0.44
C THR A 8 -20.42 -1.46 1.37
N GLY A 9 -20.48 -1.23 2.69
CA GLY A 9 -20.43 -2.31 3.69
C GLY A 9 -19.02 -2.79 4.05
N PHE A 10 -17.99 -2.06 3.64
CA PHE A 10 -16.61 -2.36 3.95
C PHE A 10 -16.30 -2.32 5.46
N THR A 11 -15.52 -3.30 5.91
CA THR A 11 -15.30 -3.62 7.33
C THR A 11 -14.16 -2.85 7.99
N GLY A 12 -13.28 -2.18 7.22
CA GLY A 12 -12.28 -1.26 7.76
C GLY A 12 -10.92 -1.31 7.06
N MET A 13 -10.20 -0.17 7.03
CA MET A 13 -9.00 0.05 6.21
C MET A 13 -7.91 -1.02 6.31
N GLY A 14 -7.76 -1.66 7.47
CA GLY A 14 -6.78 -2.72 7.67
C GLY A 14 -6.98 -3.94 6.75
N SER A 15 -8.24 -4.32 6.45
CA SER A 15 -8.51 -5.45 5.55
C SER A 15 -8.15 -5.13 4.10
N LEU A 16 -8.53 -3.94 3.62
CA LEU A 16 -8.20 -3.45 2.27
C LEU A 16 -6.69 -3.33 2.07
N LYS A 17 -5.98 -2.83 3.08
CA LYS A 17 -4.52 -2.78 3.09
C LYS A 17 -3.91 -4.17 3.00
N ALA A 18 -4.36 -5.10 3.83
CA ALA A 18 -3.87 -6.48 3.83
C ALA A 18 -4.13 -7.18 2.49
N ASP A 19 -5.28 -6.96 1.86
CA ASP A 19 -5.62 -7.50 0.53
C ASP A 19 -4.69 -6.94 -0.55
N ALA A 20 -4.43 -5.63 -0.55
CA ALA A 20 -3.50 -5.00 -1.47
C ALA A 20 -2.07 -5.53 -1.31
N PHE A 21 -1.61 -5.77 -0.07
CA PHE A 21 -0.30 -6.39 0.18
C PHE A 21 -0.25 -7.84 -0.30
N ARG A 22 -1.31 -8.62 -0.06
CA ARG A 22 -1.38 -10.01 -0.53
C ARG A 22 -1.30 -10.10 -2.06
N GLU A 23 -2.00 -9.22 -2.76
CA GLU A 23 -1.92 -9.15 -4.22
C GLU A 23 -0.55 -8.72 -4.72
N ALA A 24 0.03 -7.66 -4.15
CA ALA A 24 1.36 -7.21 -4.51
C ALA A 24 2.40 -8.32 -4.32
N ASN A 25 2.29 -9.07 -3.21
CA ASN A 25 3.16 -10.21 -2.93
C ASN A 25 2.95 -11.34 -3.94
N ALA A 26 1.70 -11.71 -4.22
CA ALA A 26 1.38 -12.75 -5.20
C ALA A 26 1.92 -12.41 -6.61
N TYR A 27 1.86 -11.14 -7.00
CA TYR A 27 2.40 -10.65 -8.27
C TYR A 27 3.93 -10.74 -8.35
N CYS A 28 4.66 -10.50 -7.26
CA CYS A 28 6.11 -10.68 -7.25
C CYS A 28 6.49 -12.18 -7.17
N MET A 29 5.74 -12.97 -6.42
CA MET A 29 5.94 -14.42 -6.32
C MET A 29 5.74 -15.13 -7.66
N SER A 30 4.75 -14.71 -8.46
CA SER A 30 4.55 -15.27 -9.82
C SER A 30 5.73 -15.02 -10.76
N GLN A 31 6.62 -14.10 -10.42
CA GLN A 31 7.85 -13.77 -11.14
C GLN A 31 9.11 -14.32 -10.45
N ASN A 32 8.98 -15.17 -9.45
CA ASN A 32 10.08 -15.66 -8.61
C ASN A 32 10.94 -14.53 -8.01
N LYS A 33 10.28 -13.44 -7.61
CA LYS A 33 10.90 -12.25 -7.03
C LYS A 33 10.30 -11.97 -5.64
N LYS A 34 11.04 -11.24 -4.81
CA LYS A 34 10.62 -10.77 -3.50
C LYS A 34 9.94 -9.40 -3.61
N LEU A 35 8.89 -9.21 -2.81
CA LEU A 35 8.18 -7.94 -2.70
C LEU A 35 9.01 -6.94 -1.90
N GLN A 36 9.32 -5.78 -2.51
CA GLN A 36 9.88 -4.63 -1.81
C GLN A 36 8.91 -3.46 -1.90
N VAL A 37 8.36 -3.06 -0.75
CA VAL A 37 7.42 -1.93 -0.68
C VAL A 37 8.21 -0.62 -0.70
N VAL A 38 7.76 0.31 -1.55
CA VAL A 38 8.39 1.63 -1.74
C VAL A 38 7.52 2.72 -1.11
N ASN A 39 6.21 2.68 -1.35
CA ASN A 39 5.27 3.62 -0.77
C ASN A 39 3.91 2.95 -0.50
N THR A 40 3.18 3.47 0.49
CA THR A 40 1.79 3.11 0.75
C THR A 40 1.00 4.39 0.91
N ASN A 41 0.00 4.59 0.07
CA ASN A 41 -0.90 5.72 0.14
C ASN A 41 -2.30 5.23 0.52
N GLU A 42 -2.91 5.89 1.48
CA GLU A 42 -4.26 5.58 1.94
C GLU A 42 -5.10 6.84 1.83
N SER A 43 -6.30 6.72 1.28
CA SER A 43 -7.27 7.82 1.28
C SER A 43 -7.53 8.23 2.73
N SER A 44 -7.56 9.53 3.01
CA SER A 44 -7.94 10.05 4.32
C SER A 44 -9.44 10.38 4.37
N PRO A 45 -10.10 10.27 5.54
CA PRO A 45 -11.46 10.76 5.74
C PRO A 45 -11.58 12.27 5.41
N PRO A 46 -12.77 12.80 5.05
CA PRO A 46 -14.08 12.15 5.09
C PRO A 46 -14.47 11.37 3.81
N TYR A 47 -14.94 10.14 3.99
CA TYR A 47 -15.44 9.26 2.92
C TYR A 47 -16.91 9.57 2.57
N VAL A 48 -17.17 10.80 2.15
CA VAL A 48 -18.51 11.30 1.78
C VAL A 48 -18.66 11.43 0.27
N LEU A 49 -19.89 11.47 -0.24
CA LEU A 49 -20.20 11.71 -1.66
C LEU A 49 -19.53 10.72 -2.64
N ALA A 50 -19.64 9.41 -2.37
CA ALA A 50 -19.03 8.34 -3.17
C ALA A 50 -17.48 8.33 -3.19
N ASN A 51 -16.83 9.07 -2.30
CA ASN A 51 -15.42 8.85 -1.99
C ASN A 51 -15.29 7.60 -1.12
N PHE A 52 -14.87 6.48 -1.71
CA PHE A 52 -14.67 5.23 -0.98
C PHE A 52 -13.23 5.11 -0.48
N PRO A 53 -13.03 4.43 0.65
CA PRO A 53 -11.68 4.17 1.13
C PRO A 53 -10.84 3.43 0.07
N ARG A 54 -9.64 3.92 -0.17
CA ARG A 54 -8.70 3.44 -1.19
C ARG A 54 -7.32 3.27 -0.59
N VAL A 55 -6.65 2.20 -0.99
CA VAL A 55 -5.25 1.93 -0.65
C VAL A 55 -4.48 1.69 -1.94
N GLU A 56 -3.35 2.39 -2.07
CA GLU A 56 -2.40 2.20 -3.15
C GLU A 56 -1.05 1.77 -2.59
N ILE A 57 -0.52 0.67 -3.13
CA ILE A 57 0.79 0.15 -2.76
C ILE A 57 1.70 0.25 -3.98
N GLN A 58 2.76 1.04 -3.82
CA GLN A 58 3.85 1.11 -4.77
C GLN A 58 4.95 0.18 -4.28
N PHE A 59 5.34 -0.75 -5.15
CA PHE A 59 6.28 -1.80 -4.83
C PHE A 59 7.14 -2.13 -6.04
N MET A 60 8.27 -2.77 -5.77
CA MET A 60 9.17 -3.36 -6.74
C MET A 60 9.24 -4.86 -6.48
N CYS A 61 9.39 -5.64 -7.54
CA CYS A 61 9.72 -7.06 -7.44
C CYS A 61 11.23 -7.20 -7.68
N LEU A 62 11.96 -7.60 -6.65
CA LEU A 62 13.42 -7.70 -6.68
C LEU A 62 13.88 -9.15 -6.59
N GLY A 63 15.00 -9.50 -7.23
CA GLY A 63 15.59 -10.83 -7.11
C GLY A 63 16.25 -11.04 -5.74
N GLU A 64 16.45 -12.28 -5.31
CA GLU A 64 17.01 -12.55 -3.97
C GLU A 64 18.41 -11.97 -3.72
N GLY A 65 19.19 -11.74 -4.77
CA GLY A 65 20.52 -11.12 -4.70
C GLY A 65 20.53 -9.61 -4.97
N ASP A 66 19.38 -8.97 -5.07
CA ASP A 66 19.29 -7.54 -5.36
C ASP A 66 19.67 -6.72 -4.12
N VAL A 67 20.64 -5.81 -4.26
CA VAL A 67 21.11 -4.94 -3.18
C VAL A 67 19.97 -4.08 -2.63
N GLU A 68 18.97 -3.74 -3.46
CA GLU A 68 17.86 -2.91 -3.07
C GLU A 68 16.84 -3.62 -2.15
N LEU A 69 16.90 -4.95 -1.99
CA LEU A 69 16.11 -5.66 -0.96
C LEU A 69 16.64 -5.40 0.46
N SER A 70 17.95 -5.18 0.58
CA SER A 70 18.59 -4.94 1.88
C SER A 70 18.39 -3.51 2.37
N ARG A 71 17.97 -2.59 1.48
CA ARG A 71 17.78 -1.18 1.79
C ARG A 71 16.29 -0.87 2.02
N PRO A 72 15.89 -0.46 3.24
CA PRO A 72 14.53 0.01 3.48
C PRO A 72 14.22 1.25 2.63
N LYS A 73 13.34 1.11 1.63
CA LYS A 73 12.86 2.25 0.82
C LYS A 73 11.56 2.85 1.31
N LEU A 74 10.87 2.18 2.24
CA LEU A 74 9.61 2.66 2.78
C LEU A 74 9.86 3.97 3.54
N ARG A 75 9.41 5.08 2.96
CA ARG A 75 9.42 6.38 3.64
C ARG A 75 8.23 6.41 4.59
N LYS A 76 8.49 6.62 5.88
CA LYS A 76 7.44 6.90 6.84
C LYS A 76 6.96 8.33 6.60
N GLU A 77 5.84 8.50 5.91
CA GLU A 77 5.14 9.79 5.90
C GLU A 77 4.61 10.08 7.31
N ALA A 78 4.44 11.37 7.66
CA ALA A 78 4.03 11.75 9.00
C ALA A 78 2.62 11.22 9.29
N ASP A 79 2.47 10.47 10.40
CA ASP A 79 1.18 9.89 10.80
C ASP A 79 0.12 10.98 11.14
N THR A 80 0.56 12.23 11.35
CA THR A 80 -0.32 13.38 11.61
C THR A 80 0.33 14.66 11.09
N VAL A 81 -0.40 15.43 10.27
CA VAL A 81 0.00 16.79 9.86
C VAL A 81 -0.69 17.77 10.81
N ILE A 82 0.07 18.47 11.64
CA ILE A 82 -0.45 19.53 12.50
C ILE A 82 -0.49 20.81 11.67
N GLU A 83 -1.67 21.22 11.21
CA GLU A 83 -1.87 22.54 10.62
C GLU A 83 -1.86 23.60 11.74
N VAL A 84 -0.78 24.37 11.84
CA VAL A 84 -0.73 25.53 12.73
C VAL A 84 -1.46 26.67 12.03
N LYS A 85 -2.56 27.14 12.63
CA LYS A 85 -3.36 28.26 12.15
C LYS A 85 -2.97 29.55 12.85
#